data_AF-A0A1V3XCW2-F1
#
_entry.id   AF-A0A1V3XCW2-F1
#
_cell.length_a   1.000
_cell.length_b   1.000
_cell.length_c   1.000
_cell.angle_alpha   90.00
_cell.angle_beta   90.00
_cell.angle_gamma   90.00
#
_symmetry.space_group_name_H-M   'P 1'
#
loop_
_entity.id
_entity.type
_entity.pdbx_description
1 polymer ?
#
loop_
_entity_poly.entity_id
_entity_poly.type
_entity_poly.pdbx_seq_one_letter_code
_entity_poly.pdbx_strand_id
1 'polypeptide(L)'
;MLSYCSNVVAADSLQALEHQLLSVFAPARQRAGLERLGVGLWLPAATMARLAADRAARSRLAAILADNGLAVVTMNAFPYGVFHGDSVKHKVYQPDWTTPDRLEYTRHCAEVLSDLLAGTELGTISTLPLGWSNPWDASADDRAGRRWPRSATICGASNRRPGIESGWPSNPSPAA
;
A
#
# COMPACT_ATOMS: atom_id res chain seq x y z
N MET A 1 -6.26 -15.98 7.46
CA MET A 1 -4.88 -16.22 6.98
C MET A 1 -3.91 -15.42 7.83
N LEU A 2 -2.80 -16.00 8.28
CA LEU A 2 -1.72 -15.24 8.95
C LEU A 2 -0.98 -14.39 7.92
N SER A 3 -0.57 -13.18 8.28
CA SER A 3 0.18 -12.29 7.39
C SER A 3 1.48 -11.76 7.99
N TYR A 4 2.51 -11.66 7.17
CA TYR A 4 3.80 -11.05 7.51
C TYR A 4 4.06 -9.82 6.63
N CYS A 5 4.49 -8.70 7.22
CA CYS A 5 4.61 -7.43 6.52
C CYS A 5 6.08 -7.11 6.17
N SER A 6 6.34 -6.67 4.94
CA SER A 6 7.68 -6.29 4.47
C SER A 6 8.19 -4.97 5.06
N ASN A 7 7.37 -4.23 5.80
CA ASN A 7 7.79 -3.02 6.50
C ASN A 7 8.99 -3.23 7.44
N VAL A 8 9.15 -4.43 8.00
CA VAL A 8 10.26 -4.75 8.93
C VAL A 8 11.47 -5.36 8.21
N VAL A 9 11.34 -5.65 6.92
CA VAL A 9 12.39 -6.13 6.04
C VAL A 9 12.42 -5.17 4.84
N ALA A 10 12.95 -3.98 5.05
CA ALA A 10 12.83 -2.90 4.07
C ALA A 10 13.41 -3.29 2.70
N ALA A 11 12.63 -3.11 1.64
CA ALA A 11 13.09 -3.20 0.25
C ALA A 11 13.00 -1.80 -0.37
N ASP A 12 14.14 -1.28 -0.84
CA ASP A 12 14.20 0.00 -1.55
C ASP A 12 13.98 -0.18 -3.07
N SER A 13 14.11 -1.40 -3.57
CA SER A 13 14.01 -1.78 -4.98
C SER A 13 13.16 -3.03 -5.17
N LEU A 14 12.65 -3.23 -6.40
CA LEU A 14 11.91 -4.44 -6.75
C LEU A 14 12.79 -5.70 -6.61
N GLN A 15 14.07 -5.62 -7.01
CA GLN A 15 15.00 -6.73 -6.87
C GLN A 15 15.23 -7.11 -5.40
N ALA A 16 15.37 -6.11 -4.51
CA ALA A 16 15.48 -6.37 -3.07
C ALA A 16 14.21 -7.04 -2.52
N LEU A 17 13.02 -6.60 -2.96
CA LEU A 17 11.76 -7.22 -2.57
C LEU A 17 11.67 -8.67 -3.04
N GLU A 18 11.94 -8.93 -4.33
CA GLU A 18 11.94 -10.29 -4.90
C GLU A 18 12.91 -11.20 -4.13
N HIS A 19 14.11 -10.71 -3.83
CA HIS A 19 15.08 -11.45 -3.02
C HIS A 19 14.55 -11.78 -1.62
N GLN A 20 13.94 -10.81 -0.92
CA GLN A 20 13.39 -11.02 0.42
C GLN A 20 12.22 -12.00 0.44
N LEU A 21 11.35 -11.96 -0.57
CA LEU A 21 10.25 -12.92 -0.69
C LEU A 21 10.79 -14.36 -0.68
N LEU A 22 11.90 -14.59 -1.37
CA LEU A 22 12.54 -15.89 -1.48
C LEU A 22 13.41 -16.26 -0.26
N SER A 23 14.13 -15.31 0.32
CA SER A 23 15.08 -15.58 1.41
C SER A 23 14.51 -15.47 2.81
N VAL A 24 13.37 -14.77 2.98
CA VAL A 24 12.74 -14.53 4.28
C VAL A 24 11.31 -15.07 4.34
N PHE A 25 10.43 -14.63 3.44
CA PHE A 25 9.00 -14.91 3.55
C PHE A 25 8.66 -16.36 3.24
N ALA A 26 9.18 -16.91 2.13
CA ALA A 26 8.96 -18.30 1.76
C ALA A 26 9.54 -19.27 2.82
N PRO A 27 10.77 -19.09 3.34
CA PRO A 27 11.27 -19.90 4.45
C PRO A 27 10.47 -19.72 5.75
N ALA A 28 10.00 -18.52 6.07
CA ALA A 28 9.16 -18.28 7.24
C ALA A 28 7.82 -19.04 7.14
N ARG A 29 7.17 -19.02 5.97
CA ARG A 29 5.97 -19.83 5.69
C ARG A 29 6.25 -21.32 5.94
N GLN A 30 7.33 -21.85 5.37
CA GLN A 30 7.70 -23.27 5.47
C GLN A 30 7.97 -23.67 6.93
N ARG A 31 8.75 -22.88 7.66
CA ARG A 31 9.08 -23.14 9.08
C ARG A 31 7.87 -23.06 9.99
N ALA A 32 6.89 -22.23 9.65
CA ALA A 32 5.61 -22.14 10.35
C ALA A 32 4.63 -23.27 9.97
N GLY A 33 4.97 -24.12 9.00
CA GLY A 33 4.09 -25.21 8.53
C GLY A 33 2.83 -24.73 7.83
N LEU A 34 2.83 -23.51 7.27
CA LEU A 34 1.66 -22.91 6.64
C LEU A 34 1.58 -23.30 5.17
N GLU A 35 0.39 -23.68 4.70
CA GLU A 35 0.14 -23.89 3.27
C GLU A 35 0.33 -22.58 2.48
N ARG A 36 -0.23 -21.48 3.00
CA ARG A 36 -0.15 -20.14 2.42
C ARG A 36 0.14 -19.09 3.48
N LEU A 37 0.99 -18.12 3.13
CA LEU A 37 1.29 -16.96 3.98
C LEU A 37 0.82 -15.67 3.32
N GLY A 38 0.05 -14.86 4.06
CA GLY A 38 -0.29 -13.51 3.65
C GLY A 38 0.93 -12.60 3.70
N VAL A 39 1.09 -11.71 2.73
CA VAL A 39 2.18 -10.73 2.69
C VAL A 39 1.59 -9.32 2.62
N GLY A 40 2.02 -8.46 3.53
CA GLY A 40 1.84 -7.01 3.43
C GLY A 40 3.04 -6.42 2.73
N LEU A 41 2.83 -5.77 1.59
CA LEU A 41 3.93 -5.21 0.79
C LEU A 41 4.10 -3.71 1.04
N TRP A 42 5.34 -3.26 0.94
CA TRP A 42 5.71 -1.85 0.91
C TRP A 42 6.92 -1.66 -0.01
N LEU A 43 6.86 -0.60 -0.82
CA LEU A 43 7.97 -0.09 -1.62
C LEU A 43 7.94 1.45 -1.61
N PRO A 44 9.10 2.14 -1.65
CA PRO A 44 9.16 3.59 -1.84
C PRO A 44 8.40 4.05 -3.08
N ALA A 45 7.85 5.27 -3.06
CA ALA A 45 7.03 5.82 -4.14
C ALA A 45 7.71 5.77 -5.51
N ALA A 46 8.99 6.09 -5.58
CA ALA A 46 9.76 6.04 -6.83
C ALA A 46 9.92 4.61 -7.39
N THR A 47 9.94 3.59 -6.54
CA THR A 47 10.01 2.18 -6.94
C THR A 47 8.63 1.66 -7.30
N MET A 48 7.61 2.07 -6.53
CA MET A 48 6.21 1.75 -6.81
C MET A 48 5.75 2.31 -8.16
N ALA A 49 6.12 3.55 -8.50
CA ALA A 49 5.81 4.15 -9.80
C ALA A 49 6.41 3.36 -10.98
N ARG A 50 7.67 2.92 -10.84
CA ARG A 50 8.32 2.06 -11.86
C ARG A 50 7.61 0.72 -12.02
N LEU A 51 7.22 0.10 -10.89
CA LEU A 51 6.48 -1.16 -10.90
C LEU A 51 5.07 -1.00 -11.51
N ALA A 52 4.39 0.11 -11.23
CA ALA A 52 3.09 0.44 -11.83
C ALA A 52 3.17 0.70 -13.35
N ALA A 53 4.30 1.19 -13.85
CA ALA A 53 4.54 1.34 -15.28
C ALA A 53 4.90 0.01 -16.00
N ASP A 54 5.39 -1.00 -15.27
CA ASP A 54 5.90 -2.25 -15.86
C ASP A 54 4.98 -3.45 -15.55
N ARG A 55 4.10 -3.78 -16.50
CA ARG A 55 3.18 -4.93 -16.40
C ARG A 55 3.91 -6.27 -16.38
N ALA A 56 5.06 -6.38 -17.06
CA ALA A 56 5.83 -7.62 -17.09
C ALA A 56 6.49 -7.86 -15.72
N ALA A 57 7.01 -6.82 -15.08
CA ALA A 57 7.51 -6.88 -13.71
C ALA A 57 6.43 -7.29 -12.71
N ARG A 58 5.20 -6.74 -12.81
CA ARG A 58 4.09 -7.16 -11.95
C ARG A 58 3.71 -8.62 -12.17
N SER A 59 3.69 -9.08 -13.42
CA SER A 59 3.40 -10.48 -13.75
C SER A 59 4.45 -11.42 -13.17
N ARG A 60 5.73 -11.04 -13.25
CA ARG A 60 6.84 -11.78 -12.62
C ARG A 60 6.69 -11.82 -11.09
N LEU A 61 6.39 -10.69 -10.47
CA LEU A 61 6.19 -10.60 -9.03
C LEU A 61 5.01 -11.48 -8.56
N ALA A 62 3.89 -11.45 -9.30
CA ALA A 62 2.74 -12.32 -9.04
C ALA A 62 3.12 -13.81 -9.11
N ALA A 63 3.91 -14.21 -10.11
CA ALA A 63 4.41 -15.58 -10.24
C ALA A 63 5.31 -15.98 -9.06
N ILE A 64 6.27 -15.12 -8.67
CA ILE A 64 7.14 -15.35 -7.51
C ILE A 64 6.31 -15.59 -6.24
N LEU A 65 5.27 -14.78 -6.02
CA LEU A 65 4.38 -14.94 -4.87
C LEU A 65 3.64 -16.28 -4.93
N ALA A 66 3.00 -16.59 -6.06
CA ALA A 66 2.22 -17.80 -6.25
C ALA A 66 3.05 -19.08 -6.09
N ASP A 67 4.21 -19.14 -6.76
CA ASP A 67 5.12 -20.30 -6.76
C ASP A 67 5.67 -20.61 -5.36
N ASN A 68 5.69 -19.62 -4.47
CA ASN A 68 6.21 -19.75 -3.12
C ASN A 68 5.12 -19.87 -2.04
N GLY A 69 3.85 -19.99 -2.42
CA GLY A 69 2.72 -20.05 -1.49
C GLY A 69 2.51 -18.75 -0.71
N LEU A 70 2.84 -17.61 -1.31
CA LEU A 70 2.67 -16.29 -0.75
C LEU A 70 1.47 -15.60 -1.42
N ALA A 71 0.70 -14.84 -0.66
CA ALA A 71 -0.45 -14.09 -1.19
C ALA A 71 -0.47 -12.68 -0.64
N VAL A 72 -0.57 -11.68 -1.52
CA VAL A 72 -0.67 -10.28 -1.08
C VAL A 72 -2.04 -10.05 -0.46
N VAL A 73 -2.07 -9.50 0.75
CA VAL A 73 -3.31 -9.13 1.45
C VAL A 73 -3.45 -7.63 1.66
N THR A 74 -2.33 -6.91 1.67
CA THR A 74 -2.33 -5.48 1.86
C THR A 74 -1.14 -4.83 1.18
N MET A 75 -1.35 -3.60 0.69
CA MET A 75 -0.28 -2.70 0.29
C MET A 75 -0.20 -1.58 1.32
N ASN A 76 0.96 -1.41 1.95
CA ASN A 76 1.21 -0.26 2.80
C ASN A 76 1.70 0.91 1.94
N ALA A 77 0.92 1.98 1.94
CA ALA A 77 1.21 3.25 1.28
C ALA A 77 1.46 4.37 2.31
N PHE A 78 1.71 4.05 3.59
CA PHE A 78 2.03 5.07 4.60
C PHE A 78 3.42 5.67 4.39
N PRO A 79 4.54 4.93 4.55
CA PRO A 79 5.85 5.50 4.32
C PRO A 79 6.00 5.83 2.83
N TYR A 80 6.26 7.09 2.50
CA TYR A 80 6.41 7.50 1.10
C TYR A 80 7.76 7.10 0.50
N GLY A 81 8.81 7.09 1.32
CA GLY A 81 10.17 6.76 0.92
C GLY A 81 10.92 6.06 2.03
N VAL A 82 12.21 5.81 1.80
CA VAL A 82 13.07 5.23 2.84
C VAL A 82 13.43 6.32 3.85
N PHE A 83 13.23 6.02 5.13
CA PHE A 83 13.58 6.93 6.23
C PHE A 83 14.85 6.42 6.92
N HIS A 84 15.90 7.24 6.95
CA HIS A 84 17.13 6.99 7.72
C HIS A 84 17.39 8.17 8.67
N GLY A 85 17.79 7.88 9.92
CA GLY A 85 18.23 8.88 10.92
C GLY A 85 17.17 9.30 11.96
N ASP A 86 17.56 10.16 12.91
CA ASP A 86 16.78 10.48 14.13
C ASP A 86 15.57 11.43 13.92
N SER A 87 15.41 12.01 12.73
CA SER A 87 14.40 13.04 12.44
C SER A 87 13.10 12.47 11.83
N VAL A 88 12.60 11.34 12.36
CA VAL A 88 11.53 10.57 11.71
C VAL A 88 10.12 11.04 12.06
N LYS A 89 9.92 11.69 13.20
CA LYS A 89 8.56 11.78 13.79
C LYS A 89 7.55 12.56 12.94
N HIS A 90 7.93 13.65 12.28
CA HIS A 90 7.00 14.44 11.46
C HIS A 90 7.20 14.26 9.96
N LYS A 91 8.45 14.06 9.49
CA LYS A 91 8.73 13.91 8.06
C LYS A 91 8.10 12.65 7.45
N VAL A 92 7.81 11.63 8.26
CA VAL A 92 7.14 10.41 7.80
C VAL A 92 5.73 10.65 7.24
N TYR A 93 5.06 11.73 7.67
CA TYR A 93 3.73 12.10 7.18
C TYR A 93 3.79 12.84 5.85
N GLN A 94 4.97 13.31 5.42
CA GLN A 94 5.12 14.04 4.17
C GLN A 94 5.58 13.11 3.04
N PRO A 95 5.08 13.31 1.81
CA PRO A 95 3.93 14.15 1.43
C PRO A 95 2.61 13.68 2.04
N ASP A 96 1.73 14.60 2.45
CA ASP A 96 0.40 14.28 2.97
C ASP A 96 -0.72 14.42 1.90
N TRP A 97 -1.98 14.22 2.30
CA TRP A 97 -3.12 14.27 1.38
C TRP A 97 -3.42 15.67 0.81
N THR A 98 -2.77 16.72 1.30
CA THR A 98 -2.89 18.05 0.70
C THR A 98 -2.11 18.17 -0.61
N THR A 99 -1.17 17.25 -0.86
CA THR A 99 -0.28 17.22 -2.03
C THR A 99 -0.77 16.23 -3.10
N PRO A 100 -0.51 16.47 -4.40
CA PRO A 100 -0.85 15.52 -5.46
C PRO A 100 -0.06 14.21 -5.37
N ASP A 101 1.20 14.28 -4.95
CA ASP A 101 2.14 13.15 -4.83
C ASP A 101 1.56 11.98 -4.01
N ARG A 102 0.84 12.27 -2.91
CA ARG A 102 0.24 11.24 -2.06
C ARG A 102 -0.86 10.46 -2.79
N LEU A 103 -1.71 11.15 -3.54
CA LEU A 103 -2.77 10.52 -4.32
C LEU A 103 -2.17 9.66 -5.44
N GLU A 104 -1.16 10.19 -6.14
CA GLU A 104 -0.47 9.46 -7.21
C GLU A 104 0.21 8.18 -6.68
N TYR A 105 0.94 8.27 -5.58
CA TYR A 105 1.54 7.10 -4.94
C TYR A 105 0.50 6.05 -4.54
N THR A 106 -0.62 6.47 -3.94
CA THR A 106 -1.69 5.56 -3.54
C THR A 106 -2.36 4.90 -4.75
N ARG A 107 -2.46 5.60 -5.89
CA ARG A 107 -2.95 5.03 -7.16
C ARG A 107 -1.99 3.97 -7.71
N HIS A 108 -0.69 4.23 -7.72
CA HIS A 108 0.28 3.21 -8.13
C HIS A 108 0.20 1.96 -7.24
N CYS A 109 0.05 2.14 -5.92
CA CYS A 109 -0.20 1.03 -4.99
C CYS A 109 -1.46 0.23 -5.36
N ALA A 110 -2.55 0.92 -5.72
CA ALA A 110 -3.81 0.30 -6.14
C ALA A 110 -3.68 -0.51 -7.44
N GLU A 111 -3.03 0.06 -8.45
CA GLU A 111 -2.79 -0.60 -9.73
C GLU A 111 -1.94 -1.86 -9.56
N VAL A 112 -0.86 -1.76 -8.79
CA VAL A 112 0.00 -2.92 -8.50
C VAL A 112 -0.77 -3.96 -7.70
N LEU A 113 -1.46 -3.58 -6.64
CA LEU A 113 -2.23 -4.50 -5.82
C LEU A 113 -3.28 -5.26 -6.66
N SER A 114 -4.00 -4.58 -7.54
CA SER A 114 -5.01 -5.21 -8.40
C SER A 114 -4.44 -6.34 -9.26
N ASP A 115 -3.21 -6.19 -9.78
CA ASP A 115 -2.57 -7.23 -10.58
C ASP A 115 -1.97 -8.36 -9.72
N LEU A 116 -1.71 -8.12 -8.42
CA LEU A 116 -1.14 -9.09 -7.49
C LEU A 116 -2.18 -9.92 -6.70
N LEU A 117 -3.45 -9.52 -6.67
CA LEU A 117 -4.54 -10.19 -5.94
C LEU A 117 -5.00 -11.51 -6.58
N ALA A 118 -4.07 -12.33 -7.09
CA ALA A 118 -4.36 -13.58 -7.79
C ALA A 118 -5.22 -14.55 -6.95
N GLY A 119 -6.55 -14.48 -7.13
CA GLY A 119 -7.54 -15.32 -6.46
C GLY A 119 -7.90 -14.92 -5.03
N THR A 120 -7.49 -13.74 -4.55
CA THR A 120 -7.93 -13.20 -3.25
C THR A 120 -9.07 -12.21 -3.44
N GLU A 121 -10.19 -12.42 -2.75
CA GLU A 121 -11.41 -11.62 -2.90
C GLU A 121 -11.25 -10.14 -2.49
N LEU A 122 -10.26 -9.85 -1.63
CA LEU A 122 -10.08 -8.53 -1.04
C LEU A 122 -8.60 -8.21 -0.80
N GLY A 123 -8.18 -7.04 -1.27
CA GLY A 123 -6.92 -6.41 -0.90
C GLY A 123 -7.18 -5.06 -0.23
N THR A 124 -6.38 -4.74 0.77
CA THR A 124 -6.46 -3.42 1.43
C THR A 124 -5.26 -2.56 1.10
N ILE A 125 -5.44 -1.24 1.12
CA ILE A 125 -4.33 -0.31 1.15
C ILE A 125 -4.37 0.39 2.50
N SER A 126 -3.27 0.32 3.25
CA SER A 126 -3.08 1.15 4.44
C SER A 126 -2.33 2.42 4.05
N THR A 127 -2.67 3.56 4.64
CA THR A 127 -2.05 4.86 4.34
C THR A 127 -2.06 5.73 5.60
N LEU A 128 -1.39 6.88 5.60
CA LEU A 128 -1.50 7.81 6.73
C LEU A 128 -2.91 8.37 6.85
N PRO A 129 -3.28 8.89 8.05
CA PRO A 129 -4.35 9.89 8.18
C PRO A 129 -4.17 11.06 7.21
N LEU A 130 -5.17 11.94 7.10
CA LEU A 130 -5.13 13.09 6.16
C LEU A 130 -3.80 13.86 6.21
N GLY A 131 -3.26 14.07 7.41
CA GLY A 131 -1.91 14.57 7.64
C GLY A 131 -1.58 14.62 9.12
N TRP A 132 -0.50 15.30 9.47
CA TRP A 132 -0.14 15.56 10.86
C TRP A 132 -0.98 16.71 11.43
N SER A 133 -1.37 16.63 12.71
CA SER A 133 -2.36 17.54 13.31
C SER A 133 -1.90 18.99 13.44
N ASN A 134 -0.60 19.29 13.34
CA ASN A 134 -0.08 20.65 13.45
C ASN A 134 1.11 20.90 12.49
N PRO A 135 1.03 21.84 11.53
CA PRO A 135 -0.07 22.75 11.26
C PRO A 135 -1.15 22.11 10.37
N TRP A 136 -2.39 22.01 10.86
CA TRP A 136 -3.56 21.61 10.07
C TRP A 136 -4.64 22.69 10.18
N ASP A 137 -5.09 23.23 9.05
CA ASP A 137 -6.11 24.29 8.98
C ASP A 137 -7.26 23.91 8.03
N ALA A 138 -8.30 24.75 7.97
CA ALA A 138 -9.45 24.53 7.10
C ALA A 138 -9.07 24.43 5.61
N SER A 139 -8.01 25.15 5.19
CA SER A 139 -7.53 25.09 3.80
C SER A 139 -6.86 23.75 3.48
N ALA A 140 -6.18 23.15 4.46
CA ALA A 140 -5.59 21.82 4.38
C ALA A 140 -6.69 20.75 4.28
N ASP A 141 -7.75 20.88 5.08
CA ASP A 141 -8.91 19.99 5.03
C ASP A 141 -9.56 19.97 3.64
N ASP A 142 -9.79 21.16 3.07
CA ASP A 142 -10.30 21.36 1.72
C ASP A 142 -9.40 20.71 0.64
N ARG A 143 -8.09 20.89 0.73
CA ARG A 143 -7.13 20.30 -0.22
C ARG A 143 -7.13 18.77 -0.11
N ALA A 144 -7.12 18.25 1.12
CA ALA A 144 -7.15 16.83 1.40
C ALA A 144 -8.46 16.18 0.93
N GLY A 145 -9.61 16.79 1.23
CA GLY A 145 -10.92 16.29 0.80
C GLY A 145 -11.10 16.21 -0.72
N ARG A 146 -10.52 17.17 -1.48
CA ARG A 146 -10.49 17.11 -2.95
C ARG A 146 -9.63 15.98 -3.51
N ARG A 147 -8.65 15.50 -2.74
CA ARG A 147 -7.67 14.47 -3.17
C ARG A 147 -7.96 13.10 -2.59
N TRP A 148 -8.73 13.04 -1.50
CA TRP A 148 -9.08 11.80 -0.86
C TRP A 148 -9.78 10.87 -1.87
N PRO A 149 -9.28 9.64 -2.05
CA PRO A 149 -9.94 8.69 -2.91
C PRO A 149 -11.32 8.42 -2.32
N ARG A 150 -12.38 8.77 -3.06
CA ARG A 150 -13.77 8.54 -2.66
C ARG A 150 -14.10 7.06 -2.40
N SER A 151 -13.19 6.16 -2.74
CA SER A 151 -13.25 4.72 -2.49
C SER A 151 -11.82 4.20 -2.26
N ALA A 152 -11.54 3.64 -1.08
CA ALA A 152 -10.22 3.06 -0.73
C ALA A 152 -10.32 1.56 -0.36
N THR A 153 -11.32 0.87 -0.90
CA THR A 153 -11.45 -0.59 -0.81
C THR A 153 -11.31 -1.15 -2.22
N ILE A 154 -10.26 -1.94 -2.46
CA ILE A 154 -10.08 -2.66 -3.72
C ILE A 154 -10.49 -4.11 -3.47
N CYS A 155 -11.76 -4.40 -3.71
CA CYS A 155 -12.25 -5.78 -3.78
C CYS A 155 -11.74 -6.42 -5.08
N GLY A 156 -10.94 -7.47 -4.97
CA GLY A 156 -10.44 -8.22 -6.11
C GLY A 156 -11.33 -9.42 -6.39
N ALA A 157 -12.21 -9.38 -7.39
CA ALA A 157 -12.71 -10.61 -8.02
C ALA A 157 -13.20 -10.38 -9.44
N SER A 158 -12.59 -11.12 -10.38
CA SER A 158 -12.98 -11.45 -11.75
C SER A 158 -13.90 -10.49 -12.54
N ASN A 159 -13.33 -9.90 -13.59
CA ASN A 159 -14.00 -9.51 -14.83
C ASN A 159 -15.21 -8.54 -14.76
N ARG A 160 -15.36 -7.77 -13.68
CA ARG A 160 -16.27 -6.60 -13.65
C ARG A 160 -15.51 -5.36 -13.24
N ARG A 161 -15.73 -4.26 -13.98
CA ARG A 161 -15.29 -2.92 -13.57
C ARG A 161 -15.83 -2.64 -12.16
N PRO A 162 -15.02 -2.11 -11.23
CA PRO A 162 -15.48 -1.84 -9.88
C PRO A 162 -16.66 -0.85 -9.88
N GLY A 163 -17.76 -1.24 -9.22
CA GLY A 163 -18.92 -0.41 -8.93
C GLY A 163 -18.68 0.48 -7.70
N ILE A 164 -19.30 1.65 -7.69
CA ILE A 164 -19.05 2.75 -6.74
C ILE A 164 -20.14 2.72 -5.65
N GLU A 165 -19.76 2.66 -4.38
CA GLU A 165 -20.65 2.99 -3.25
C GLU A 165 -19.99 4.06 -2.35
N SER A 166 -20.80 5.02 -1.89
CA SER A 166 -20.36 6.24 -1.22
C SER A 166 -20.79 6.26 0.25
N GLY A 167 -19.83 6.40 1.17
CA GLY A 167 -20.08 6.68 2.59
C GLY A 167 -19.02 7.63 3.16
N TRP A 168 -19.42 8.86 3.50
CA TRP A 168 -18.61 9.84 4.22
C TRP A 168 -18.71 9.59 5.73
N PRO A 169 -17.60 9.51 6.48
CA PRO A 169 -17.61 9.87 7.90
C PRO A 169 -17.44 11.40 8.01
N SER A 170 -18.52 12.11 8.33
CA SER A 170 -18.51 13.54 8.66
C SER A 170 -17.76 13.79 9.97
N ASN A 171 -16.75 14.67 9.96
CA ASN A 171 -16.13 15.17 11.19
C ASN A 171 -17.06 16.23 11.83
N PRO A 172 -17.26 16.22 13.15
CA PRO A 172 -18.08 17.22 13.84
C PRO A 172 -17.43 18.61 13.77
N SER A 173 -18.22 19.62 13.44
CA SER A 173 -17.80 21.04 13.47
C SER A 173 -17.37 21.47 14.87
N PRO A 174 -16.38 22.37 15.00
CA PRO A 174 -16.11 23.01 16.28
C PRO A 174 -17.29 23.91 16.65
N ALA A 175 -17.89 23.66 17.81
CA ALA A 175 -18.94 24.50 18.36
C ALA A 175 -18.40 25.93 18.59
N ALA A 176 -19.20 26.91 18.21
CA ALA A 176 -18.98 28.35 18.43
C ALA A 176 -19.09 28.73 19.91
#